data_AF-A0A178DH17-F1
#
_entry.id   AF-A0A178DH17-F1
#
_cell.length_a   1.000
_cell.length_b   1.000
_cell.length_c   1.000
_cell.angle_alpha   90.00
_cell.angle_beta   90.00
_cell.angle_gamma   90.00
#
_symmetry.space_group_name_H-M   'P 1'
#
loop_
_entity.id
_entity.type
_entity.pdbx_description
1 polymer ?
#
loop_
_entity_poly.entity_id
_entity_poly.type
_entity_poly.pdbx_seq_one_letter_code
_entity_poly.pdbx_strand_id
1 'polypeptide(L)'
;MIDKLILWSTLVAPLLALPAEPLNPRDEFLRKRSPSFEWTAWGDSYASGVGAGRYVDGRRCLRYSEAYPVWINDDPDKYLPGSGGKFNNVVCSGAKGKDVIDYQFYETDQWAGKPNPEYYPRPAVGKPTMGTLTVGGDDIDFPGILNNCILEGFPPPMNGGFKTRTCDEQREVSWALLAQTPEHDKPNNALVAEIDAVIKRIVLEGSKNSNRFKLYVTGYGQFFNDQDPYCDGVTFARTANPNPDGKEHVMMTRELRKDFNAMSRMLNKAIDEAVKLNSGSKTSIVKFIDIDPLLDGRRFCEPGIKEPDQNNGLAGFFHYPYNVKEEGLGVDYLNQVAARSASSLSWDPKRTLWRDYMNEFWSKVDEQELNKALGGDANAQYNFWSDTIGYRARIFHPQPKLAHLIYQKVVEEYLKDEK
;
A
#
# COMPACT_ATOMS: atom_id res chain seq x y z
N MET A 1 31.67 -67.09 -16.46
CA MET A 1 31.95 -65.66 -16.72
C MET A 1 30.63 -65.05 -17.16
N ILE A 2 29.70 -64.71 -16.25
CA ILE A 2 29.72 -63.66 -15.21
C ILE A 2 29.77 -62.25 -15.82
N ASP A 3 28.79 -61.44 -15.40
CA ASP A 3 28.63 -59.97 -15.47
C ASP A 3 27.93 -59.38 -16.71
N LYS A 4 26.93 -58.49 -16.63
CA LYS A 4 26.25 -57.81 -15.49
C LYS A 4 24.94 -57.18 -16.05
N LEU A 5 23.79 -57.53 -15.48
CA LEU A 5 22.53 -56.78 -15.67
C LEU A 5 22.29 -55.99 -14.38
N ILE A 6 22.47 -54.67 -14.43
CA ILE A 6 22.20 -53.75 -13.31
C ILE A 6 20.70 -53.42 -13.33
N LEU A 7 19.94 -54.02 -12.42
CA LEU A 7 18.55 -53.65 -12.16
C LEU A 7 18.54 -52.47 -11.17
N TRP A 8 18.12 -51.29 -11.62
CA TRP A 8 17.85 -50.16 -10.73
C TRP A 8 16.51 -50.39 -10.03
N SER A 9 16.54 -50.70 -8.74
CA SER A 9 15.37 -50.72 -7.87
C SER A 9 15.00 -49.29 -7.46
N THR A 10 13.94 -48.74 -8.05
CA THR A 10 13.31 -47.51 -7.55
C THR A 10 12.49 -47.84 -6.30
N LEU A 11 13.02 -47.49 -5.12
CA LEU A 11 12.25 -47.39 -3.89
C LEU A 11 11.34 -46.16 -4.00
N VAL A 12 10.07 -46.37 -4.35
CA VAL A 12 9.01 -45.37 -4.20
C VAL A 12 8.56 -45.43 -2.73
N ALA A 13 8.95 -44.44 -1.94
CA ALA A 13 8.36 -44.24 -0.62
C ALA A 13 6.89 -43.82 -0.79
N PRO A 14 5.92 -44.47 -0.13
CA PRO A 14 4.54 -44.01 -0.18
C PRO A 14 4.45 -42.69 0.59
N LEU A 15 4.01 -41.62 -0.10
CA LEU A 15 3.51 -40.42 0.56
C LEU A 15 2.34 -40.86 1.46
N LEU A 16 2.55 -40.84 2.77
CA LEU A 16 1.46 -40.87 3.73
C LEU A 16 0.69 -39.55 3.57
N ALA A 17 -0.32 -39.56 2.72
CA ALA A 17 -1.35 -38.53 2.73
C ALA A 17 -2.06 -38.62 4.08
N LEU A 18 -1.83 -37.63 4.95
CA LEU A 18 -2.66 -37.45 6.13
C LEU A 18 -4.11 -37.30 5.65
N PRO A 19 -5.07 -38.02 6.24
CA PRO A 19 -6.47 -37.83 5.91
C PRO A 19 -6.85 -36.40 6.30
N ALA A 20 -7.26 -35.60 5.31
CA ALA A 20 -7.98 -34.36 5.60
C ALA A 20 -9.24 -34.76 6.36
N GLU A 21 -9.33 -34.40 7.64
CA GLU A 21 -10.56 -34.62 8.39
C GLU A 21 -11.71 -33.90 7.68
N PRO A 22 -12.85 -34.58 7.40
CA PRO A 22 -14.00 -33.92 6.85
C PRO A 22 -14.52 -32.90 7.85
N LEU A 23 -14.50 -31.63 7.45
CA LEU A 23 -14.96 -30.50 8.25
C LEU A 23 -16.40 -30.70 8.70
N ASN A 24 -16.69 -30.31 9.95
CA ASN A 24 -18.03 -30.35 10.51
C ASN A 24 -18.99 -29.50 9.64
N PRO A 25 -20.18 -29.99 9.24
CA PRO A 25 -21.18 -29.23 8.49
C PRO A 25 -21.56 -27.88 9.14
N ARG A 26 -21.39 -27.77 10.46
CA ARG A 26 -21.56 -26.52 11.21
C ARG A 26 -20.48 -25.48 10.90
N ASP A 27 -19.25 -25.90 10.62
CA ASP A 27 -18.15 -25.05 10.19
C ASP A 27 -18.29 -24.62 8.72
N GLU A 28 -18.97 -25.44 7.90
CA GLU A 28 -19.30 -25.10 6.50
C GLU A 28 -20.36 -23.98 6.44
N PHE A 29 -21.32 -23.97 7.37
CA PHE A 29 -22.31 -22.90 7.51
C PHE A 29 -21.69 -21.57 7.97
N LEU A 30 -20.69 -21.60 8.86
CA LEU A 30 -19.97 -20.40 9.33
C LEU A 30 -19.06 -19.76 8.27
N ARG A 31 -18.70 -20.49 7.23
CA ARG A 31 -17.92 -19.96 6.10
C ARG A 31 -18.77 -19.19 5.10
N LYS A 32 -20.11 -19.30 5.16
CA LYS A 32 -20.95 -18.74 4.11
C LYS A 32 -21.18 -17.24 4.30
N ARG A 33 -20.81 -16.43 3.30
CA ARG A 33 -21.18 -15.01 3.25
C ARG A 33 -22.69 -14.87 3.16
N SER A 34 -23.31 -14.31 4.20
CA SER A 34 -24.73 -13.91 4.19
C SER A 34 -24.93 -12.72 3.26
N PRO A 35 -26.11 -12.55 2.61
CA PRO A 35 -26.48 -11.30 1.94
C PRO A 35 -26.43 -10.06 2.85
N SER A 36 -26.41 -10.25 4.17
CA SER A 36 -26.22 -9.18 5.17
C SER A 36 -24.76 -8.87 5.49
N PHE A 37 -23.79 -9.56 4.87
CA PHE A 37 -22.37 -9.30 5.06
C PHE A 37 -22.00 -8.03 4.29
N GLU A 38 -21.95 -6.92 5.01
CA GLU A 38 -21.44 -5.66 4.51
C GLU A 38 -20.07 -5.39 5.14
N TRP A 39 -19.12 -4.93 4.35
CA TRP A 39 -17.80 -4.61 4.85
C TRP A 39 -17.20 -3.43 4.09
N THR A 40 -16.30 -2.72 4.76
CA THR A 40 -15.75 -1.46 4.26
C THR A 40 -14.23 -1.48 4.39
N ALA A 41 -13.53 -1.08 3.33
CA ALA A 41 -12.08 -0.90 3.35
C ALA A 41 -11.75 0.59 3.46
N TRP A 42 -11.01 0.93 4.50
CA TRP A 42 -10.43 2.26 4.70
C TRP A 42 -8.92 2.19 4.48
N GLY A 43 -8.34 3.36 4.21
CA GLY A 43 -6.91 3.52 4.23
C GLY A 43 -6.32 4.19 3.01
N ASP A 44 -5.03 3.94 2.86
CA ASP A 44 -4.13 4.58 1.91
C ASP A 44 -3.97 3.77 0.61
N SER A 45 -2.83 3.98 -0.05
CA SER A 45 -2.48 3.37 -1.33
C SER A 45 -2.18 1.87 -1.26
N TYR A 46 -1.82 1.32 -0.08
CA TYR A 46 -1.63 -0.11 0.09
C TYR A 46 -2.97 -0.85 0.00
N ALA A 47 -4.04 -0.26 0.53
CA ALA A 47 -5.39 -0.79 0.39
C ALA A 47 -6.04 -0.44 -0.94
N SER A 48 -5.69 0.69 -1.57
CA SER A 48 -6.15 0.99 -2.93
C SER A 48 -5.54 0.06 -3.98
N GLY A 49 -4.39 -0.54 -3.66
CA GLY A 49 -3.67 -1.49 -4.51
C GLY A 49 -3.06 -0.81 -5.72
N VAL A 50 -2.45 0.36 -5.56
CA VAL A 50 -1.89 1.14 -6.67
C VAL A 50 -1.04 0.25 -7.58
N GLY A 51 -1.48 0.09 -8.83
CA GLY A 51 -0.80 -0.70 -9.87
C GLY A 51 -1.13 -2.20 -9.89
N ALA A 52 -1.89 -2.72 -8.94
CA ALA A 52 -2.23 -4.15 -8.85
C ALA A 52 -3.42 -4.50 -9.76
N GLY A 53 -3.13 -4.96 -10.97
CA GLY A 53 -4.15 -5.36 -11.95
C GLY A 53 -4.70 -4.18 -12.75
N ARG A 54 -6.00 -4.19 -13.05
CA ARG A 54 -6.65 -3.12 -13.84
C ARG A 54 -7.06 -1.97 -12.94
N TYR A 55 -6.80 -0.74 -13.39
CA TYR A 55 -7.40 0.45 -12.78
C TYR A 55 -8.94 0.38 -12.82
N VAL A 56 -9.57 0.57 -11.66
CA VAL A 56 -11.02 0.52 -11.50
C VAL A 56 -11.60 1.92 -11.55
N ASP A 57 -11.25 2.77 -10.57
CA ASP A 57 -11.80 4.12 -10.42
C ASP A 57 -11.02 4.96 -9.38
N GLY A 58 -11.63 6.08 -8.95
CA GLY A 58 -11.18 6.89 -7.82
C GLY A 58 -10.25 8.05 -8.19
N ARG A 59 -9.99 8.29 -9.47
CA ARG A 59 -9.05 9.32 -9.94
C ARG A 59 -7.70 9.16 -9.23
N ARG A 60 -7.25 10.17 -8.47
CA ARG A 60 -6.00 10.13 -7.69
C ARG A 60 -6.04 9.17 -6.49
N CYS A 61 -7.22 8.66 -6.10
CA CYS A 61 -7.33 7.57 -5.13
C CYS A 61 -6.79 6.24 -5.65
N LEU A 62 -6.66 6.08 -6.97
CA LEU A 62 -5.93 4.97 -7.60
C LEU A 62 -6.38 3.59 -7.08
N ARG A 63 -7.66 3.24 -7.27
CA ARG A 63 -8.20 1.94 -6.86
C ARG A 63 -8.08 0.93 -7.99
N TYR A 64 -7.54 -0.24 -7.68
CA TYR A 64 -7.27 -1.30 -8.66
C TYR A 64 -7.96 -2.62 -8.32
N SER A 65 -8.13 -3.46 -9.35
CA SER A 65 -8.92 -4.69 -9.28
C SER A 65 -8.24 -5.83 -8.52
N GLU A 66 -6.93 -5.78 -8.27
CA GLU A 66 -6.21 -6.84 -7.55
C GLU A 66 -5.62 -6.33 -6.23
N ALA A 67 -6.22 -5.28 -5.67
CA ALA A 67 -5.95 -4.83 -4.32
C ALA A 67 -6.43 -5.86 -3.29
N TYR A 68 -5.77 -5.96 -2.13
CA TYR A 68 -6.16 -6.94 -1.10
C TYR A 68 -7.64 -6.80 -0.66
N PRO A 69 -8.23 -5.58 -0.58
CA PRO A 69 -9.65 -5.47 -0.29
C PRO A 69 -10.53 -6.08 -1.39
N VAL A 70 -10.15 -5.91 -2.66
CA VAL A 70 -10.91 -6.51 -3.77
C VAL A 70 -10.83 -8.03 -3.72
N TRP A 71 -9.67 -8.59 -3.35
CA TRP A 71 -9.56 -10.04 -3.14
C TRP A 71 -10.42 -10.57 -1.99
N ILE A 72 -10.60 -9.80 -0.90
CA ILE A 72 -11.57 -10.15 0.16
C ILE A 72 -12.99 -10.19 -0.42
N ASN A 73 -13.34 -9.21 -1.27
CA ASN A 73 -14.66 -9.18 -1.90
C ASN A 73 -14.87 -10.36 -2.85
N ASP A 74 -13.92 -10.60 -3.74
CA ASP A 74 -14.03 -11.59 -4.81
C ASP A 74 -13.86 -13.02 -4.28
N ASP A 75 -13.08 -13.17 -3.20
CA ASP A 75 -12.84 -14.41 -2.46
C ASP A 75 -12.44 -15.59 -3.37
N PRO A 76 -11.36 -15.45 -4.17
CA PRO A 76 -10.99 -16.45 -5.17
C PRO A 76 -10.66 -17.82 -4.55
N ASP A 77 -10.16 -17.84 -3.31
CA ASP A 77 -9.79 -19.07 -2.61
C ASP A 77 -10.98 -19.70 -1.85
N LYS A 78 -12.15 -19.06 -1.90
CA LYS A 78 -13.39 -19.53 -1.26
C LYS A 78 -13.22 -19.71 0.26
N TYR A 79 -12.58 -18.74 0.92
CA TYR A 79 -12.51 -18.68 2.38
C TYR A 79 -13.79 -18.09 2.99
N LEU A 80 -14.48 -17.21 2.27
CA LEU A 80 -15.78 -16.60 2.59
C LEU A 80 -16.85 -16.93 1.53
N PRO A 81 -17.06 -18.21 1.18
CA PRO A 81 -17.89 -18.62 0.06
C PRO A 81 -19.31 -18.06 0.18
N GLY A 82 -19.88 -17.52 -0.87
CA GLY A 82 -21.26 -17.03 -0.84
C GLY A 82 -21.51 -15.94 -1.88
N SER A 83 -22.78 -15.61 -2.08
CA SER A 83 -23.20 -14.59 -3.04
C SER A 83 -24.03 -13.53 -2.30
N GLY A 84 -23.69 -12.25 -2.48
CA GLY A 84 -24.56 -11.14 -2.06
C GLY A 84 -24.04 -10.24 -0.92
N GLY A 85 -22.78 -10.33 -0.52
CA GLY A 85 -22.23 -9.31 0.39
C GLY A 85 -22.00 -7.98 -0.32
N LYS A 86 -21.96 -6.89 0.47
CA LYS A 86 -21.74 -5.53 -0.01
C LYS A 86 -20.36 -5.05 0.39
N PHE A 87 -19.56 -4.65 -0.59
CA PHE A 87 -18.23 -4.08 -0.39
C PHE A 87 -18.27 -2.56 -0.62
N ASN A 88 -17.87 -1.80 0.39
CA ASN A 88 -17.68 -0.35 0.27
C ASN A 88 -16.17 -0.03 0.24
N ASN A 89 -15.65 0.28 -0.94
CA ASN A 89 -14.23 0.60 -1.12
C ASN A 89 -13.97 2.11 -0.98
N VAL A 90 -13.77 2.60 0.24
CA VAL A 90 -13.59 4.04 0.50
C VAL A 90 -12.12 4.49 0.53
N VAL A 91 -11.19 3.56 0.35
CA VAL A 91 -9.73 3.77 0.33
C VAL A 91 -9.32 4.84 -0.68
N CYS A 92 -8.20 5.51 -0.40
CA CYS A 92 -7.65 6.51 -1.29
C CYS A 92 -6.13 6.61 -1.17
N SER A 93 -5.43 6.42 -2.30
CA SER A 93 -3.98 6.60 -2.38
C SER A 93 -3.52 7.95 -1.83
N GLY A 94 -2.48 7.90 -0.99
CA GLY A 94 -1.87 9.07 -0.37
C GLY A 94 -2.60 9.60 0.87
N ALA A 95 -3.56 8.87 1.44
CA ALA A 95 -4.32 9.33 2.60
C ALA A 95 -3.50 9.20 3.90
N LYS A 96 -3.30 10.32 4.60
CA LYS A 96 -2.88 10.34 6.01
C LYS A 96 -4.02 9.95 6.94
N GLY A 97 -3.75 9.75 8.23
CA GLY A 97 -4.79 9.47 9.23
C GLY A 97 -5.90 10.51 9.23
N LYS A 98 -5.53 11.80 9.23
CA LYS A 98 -6.49 12.90 9.09
C LYS A 98 -7.33 12.82 7.81
N ASP A 99 -6.74 12.46 6.68
CA ASP A 99 -7.47 12.35 5.40
C ASP A 99 -8.50 11.21 5.43
N VAL A 100 -8.18 10.09 6.10
CA VAL A 100 -9.13 9.00 6.30
C VAL A 100 -10.36 9.52 7.08
N ILE A 101 -10.15 10.26 8.17
CA ILE A 101 -11.23 10.85 8.98
C ILE A 101 -12.08 11.84 8.18
N ASP A 102 -11.43 12.77 7.48
CA ASP A 102 -12.13 13.86 6.81
C ASP A 102 -12.91 13.40 5.57
N TYR A 103 -12.41 12.37 4.88
CA TYR A 103 -12.90 12.02 3.56
C TYR A 103 -13.46 10.60 3.44
N GLN A 104 -13.12 9.62 4.27
CA GLN A 104 -13.54 8.22 4.03
C GLN A 104 -14.81 7.79 4.82
N PHE A 105 -15.57 8.73 5.37
CA PHE A 105 -16.76 8.48 6.20
C PHE A 105 -18.05 9.12 5.67
N TYR A 106 -18.15 9.37 4.36
CA TYR A 106 -19.40 9.91 3.80
C TYR A 106 -20.53 8.87 3.86
N GLU A 107 -21.70 9.31 4.28
CA GLU A 107 -22.90 8.46 4.43
C GLU A 107 -23.60 8.15 3.10
N THR A 108 -23.24 8.88 2.04
CA THR A 108 -23.80 8.71 0.69
C THR A 108 -22.69 8.62 -0.36
N ASP A 109 -22.98 7.93 -1.46
CA ASP A 109 -22.07 7.82 -2.60
C ASP A 109 -21.72 9.22 -3.13
N GLN A 110 -20.42 9.47 -3.29
CA GLN A 110 -19.88 10.70 -3.85
C GLN A 110 -19.42 10.43 -5.28
N TRP A 111 -20.23 10.83 -6.25
CA TRP A 111 -19.97 10.63 -7.69
C TRP A 111 -19.38 11.87 -8.39
N ALA A 112 -19.34 13.02 -7.72
CA ALA A 112 -18.77 14.27 -8.24
C ALA A 112 -17.91 14.96 -7.18
N GLY A 113 -17.09 15.93 -7.61
CA GLY A 113 -16.00 16.54 -6.85
C GLY A 113 -16.35 17.41 -5.64
N LYS A 114 -17.42 17.08 -4.91
CA LYS A 114 -17.73 17.64 -3.59
C LYS A 114 -17.55 16.57 -2.52
N PRO A 115 -17.19 16.96 -1.27
CA PRO A 115 -16.67 18.28 -0.89
C PRO A 115 -15.20 18.48 -1.29
N ASN A 116 -14.51 17.43 -1.75
CA ASN A 116 -13.15 17.52 -2.27
C ASN A 116 -13.01 16.73 -3.59
N PRO A 117 -12.61 17.37 -4.71
CA PRO A 117 -12.46 16.72 -6.01
C PRO A 117 -11.34 15.67 -6.06
N GLU A 118 -10.46 15.63 -5.08
CA GLU A 118 -9.40 14.65 -5.03
C GLU A 118 -9.87 13.25 -4.58
N TYR A 119 -10.99 13.17 -3.88
CA TYR A 119 -11.41 11.95 -3.20
C TYR A 119 -12.63 11.27 -3.85
N TYR A 120 -13.00 11.65 -5.08
CA TYR A 120 -14.11 11.06 -5.83
C TYR A 120 -13.63 10.28 -7.08
N PRO A 121 -14.46 9.39 -7.66
CA PRO A 121 -15.70 8.85 -7.07
C PRO A 121 -15.40 8.07 -5.80
N ARG A 122 -16.39 7.85 -4.94
CA ARG A 122 -16.27 7.00 -3.76
C ARG A 122 -17.66 6.51 -3.31
N PRO A 123 -17.82 5.23 -2.92
CA PRO A 123 -19.05 4.78 -2.29
C PRO A 123 -19.25 5.41 -0.91
N ALA A 124 -20.47 5.32 -0.39
CA ALA A 124 -20.78 5.55 1.01
C ALA A 124 -20.00 4.58 1.91
N VAL A 125 -19.75 4.99 3.16
CA VAL A 125 -19.12 4.14 4.19
C VAL A 125 -19.96 2.90 4.52
N GLY A 126 -21.28 3.00 4.32
CA GLY A 126 -22.20 1.88 4.46
C GLY A 126 -22.46 1.47 5.92
N LYS A 127 -22.87 0.22 6.13
CA LYS A 127 -23.20 -0.36 7.43
C LYS A 127 -22.38 -1.62 7.73
N PRO A 128 -21.04 -1.49 7.77
CA PRO A 128 -20.17 -2.66 7.78
C PRO A 128 -20.24 -3.45 9.09
N THR A 129 -20.19 -4.78 8.99
CA THR A 129 -19.93 -5.71 10.08
C THR A 129 -18.45 -6.09 10.20
N MET A 130 -17.68 -5.88 9.12
CA MET A 130 -16.23 -6.07 9.03
C MET A 130 -15.56 -4.84 8.39
N GLY A 131 -14.33 -4.54 8.80
CA GLY A 131 -13.52 -3.49 8.23
C GLY A 131 -12.06 -3.88 8.06
N THR A 132 -11.38 -3.24 7.11
CA THR A 132 -9.91 -3.26 7.01
C THR A 132 -9.34 -1.85 7.00
N LEU A 133 -8.10 -1.70 7.46
CA LEU A 133 -7.39 -0.41 7.47
C LEU A 133 -5.89 -0.60 7.16
N THR A 134 -5.35 0.17 6.21
CA THR A 134 -3.92 0.53 6.10
C THR A 134 -3.76 2.03 6.28
N VAL A 135 -2.93 2.50 7.19
CA VAL A 135 -2.67 3.93 7.37
C VAL A 135 -1.36 4.16 8.11
N GLY A 136 -0.72 5.31 7.90
CA GLY A 136 0.50 5.72 8.59
C GLY A 136 1.71 5.93 7.67
N GLY A 137 1.76 5.28 6.51
CA GLY A 137 2.89 5.41 5.58
C GLY A 137 3.09 6.82 5.04
N ASP A 138 1.98 7.51 4.70
CA ASP A 138 2.03 8.92 4.28
C ASP A 138 2.26 9.89 5.44
N ASP A 139 1.88 9.51 6.67
CA ASP A 139 2.04 10.31 7.89
C ASP A 139 3.52 10.45 8.30
N ILE A 140 4.35 9.47 7.94
CA ILE A 140 5.80 9.45 8.20
C ILE A 140 6.65 9.96 7.02
N ASP A 141 5.99 10.51 6.00
CA ASP A 141 6.62 10.99 4.76
C ASP A 141 7.43 9.93 4.02
N PHE A 142 6.93 8.68 3.97
CA PHE A 142 7.59 7.62 3.19
C PHE A 142 7.82 7.99 1.71
N PRO A 143 6.89 8.69 1.01
CA PRO A 143 7.19 9.20 -0.33
C PRO A 143 8.40 10.16 -0.37
N GLY A 144 8.65 10.90 0.70
CA GLY A 144 9.87 11.71 0.86
C GLY A 144 11.13 10.85 0.87
N ILE A 145 11.12 9.69 1.55
CA ILE A 145 12.23 8.71 1.52
C ILE A 145 12.43 8.18 0.10
N LEU A 146 11.35 7.79 -0.59
CA LEU A 146 11.43 7.36 -1.99
C LEU A 146 12.09 8.45 -2.86
N ASN A 147 11.65 9.70 -2.71
CA ASN A 147 12.16 10.83 -3.48
C ASN A 147 13.63 11.14 -3.19
N ASN A 148 14.03 11.22 -1.92
CA ASN A 148 15.32 11.77 -1.52
C ASN A 148 16.41 10.72 -1.27
N CYS A 149 16.05 9.44 -1.11
CA CYS A 149 17.00 8.38 -0.78
C CYS A 149 17.07 7.23 -1.77
N ILE A 150 15.95 6.85 -2.40
CA ILE A 150 15.88 5.59 -3.17
C ILE A 150 15.88 5.88 -4.67
N LEU A 151 14.99 6.76 -5.13
CA LEU A 151 14.86 7.11 -6.55
C LEU A 151 15.63 8.37 -6.94
N GLU A 152 15.99 9.20 -5.96
CA GLU A 152 16.70 10.48 -6.14
C GLU A 152 15.98 11.41 -7.13
N GLY A 153 14.71 11.65 -6.83
CA GLY A 153 13.79 12.49 -7.58
C GLY A 153 12.71 11.67 -8.24
N PHE A 154 11.47 11.87 -7.78
CA PHE A 154 10.31 11.44 -8.54
C PHE A 154 10.38 12.01 -9.97
N PRO A 155 9.85 11.29 -10.97
CA PRO A 155 9.91 11.73 -12.34
C PRO A 155 9.11 13.04 -12.51
N PRO A 156 9.48 13.90 -13.49
CA PRO A 156 8.50 14.78 -14.08
C PRO A 156 7.23 13.95 -14.38
N PRO A 157 6.06 14.39 -13.94
CA PRO A 157 5.75 15.78 -13.61
C PRO A 157 5.70 16.16 -12.13
N MET A 158 5.92 15.23 -11.20
CA MET A 158 5.65 15.48 -9.78
C MET A 158 6.84 16.12 -9.03
N ASN A 159 7.93 16.46 -9.71
CA ASN A 159 9.16 16.96 -9.07
C ASN A 159 9.38 18.47 -9.17
N GLY A 160 8.59 19.19 -9.96
CA GLY A 160 8.85 20.61 -10.29
C GLY A 160 8.69 21.61 -9.15
N GLY A 161 8.11 21.22 -8.00
CA GLY A 161 7.87 22.11 -6.87
C GLY A 161 8.19 21.56 -5.49
N PHE A 162 8.65 20.32 -5.40
CA PHE A 162 9.10 19.73 -4.15
C PHE A 162 10.60 19.98 -3.99
N LYS A 163 11.00 20.75 -2.96
CA LYS A 163 12.44 20.96 -2.73
C LYS A 163 13.05 19.67 -2.18
N THR A 164 14.06 19.17 -2.89
CA THR A 164 14.78 17.96 -2.52
C THR A 164 15.56 18.16 -1.22
N ARG A 165 15.63 17.10 -0.42
CA ARG A 165 16.52 16.96 0.73
C ARG A 165 17.65 16.02 0.35
N THR A 166 18.77 16.10 1.07
CA THR A 166 19.70 14.97 1.11
C THR A 166 19.02 13.75 1.74
N CYS A 167 19.53 12.55 1.48
CA CYS A 167 18.95 11.36 2.09
C CYS A 167 19.01 11.41 3.63
N ASP A 168 20.11 11.89 4.22
CA ASP A 168 20.23 12.00 5.68
C ASP A 168 19.25 12.99 6.29
N GLU A 169 19.05 14.16 5.67
CA GLU A 169 18.02 15.12 6.11
C GLU A 169 16.61 14.54 6.03
N GLN A 170 16.29 13.78 4.98
CA GLN A 170 14.99 13.13 4.87
C GLN A 170 14.83 12.02 5.92
N ARG A 171 15.88 11.23 6.17
CA ARG A 171 15.87 10.20 7.21
C ARG A 171 15.64 10.80 8.60
N GLU A 172 16.26 11.94 8.91
CA GLU A 172 16.03 12.67 10.15
C GLU A 172 14.56 13.10 10.30
N VAL A 173 13.97 13.67 9.24
CA VAL A 173 12.54 14.05 9.21
C VAL A 173 11.64 12.85 9.45
N SER A 174 11.83 11.75 8.70
CA SER A 174 10.99 10.55 8.84
C SER A 174 11.15 9.88 10.20
N TRP A 175 12.38 9.83 10.75
CA TRP A 175 12.61 9.31 12.11
C TRP A 175 11.95 10.16 13.19
N ALA A 176 11.95 11.50 13.05
CA ALA A 176 11.26 12.39 14.00
C ALA A 176 9.73 12.19 13.99
N LEU A 177 9.15 11.80 12.84
CA LEU A 177 7.74 11.45 12.73
C LEU A 177 7.44 10.05 13.31
N LEU A 178 8.40 9.12 13.19
CA LEU A 178 8.26 7.72 13.59
C LEU A 178 8.51 7.46 15.08
N ALA A 179 9.56 8.07 15.63
CA ALA A 179 10.10 7.73 16.93
C ALA A 179 9.93 8.88 17.94
N GLN A 180 9.71 8.51 19.21
CA GLN A 180 9.56 9.47 20.29
C GLN A 180 10.90 10.09 20.71
N THR A 181 11.98 9.34 20.56
CA THR A 181 13.33 9.74 20.98
C THR A 181 14.37 9.38 19.89
N PRO A 182 15.56 10.02 19.90
CA PRO A 182 16.63 9.75 18.93
C PRO A 182 17.18 8.32 18.94
N GLU A 183 16.93 7.55 20.00
CA GLU A 183 17.34 6.15 20.10
C GLU A 183 16.45 5.20 19.28
N HIS A 184 15.33 5.71 18.76
CA HIS A 184 14.37 4.95 17.96
C HIS A 184 13.88 3.67 18.67
N ASP A 185 13.68 3.72 19.99
CA ASP A 185 13.25 2.58 20.80
C ASP A 185 11.71 2.52 20.95
N LYS A 186 11.03 3.65 20.79
CA LYS A 186 9.58 3.81 21.00
C LYS A 186 8.92 4.62 19.88
N PRO A 187 7.70 4.25 19.46
CA PRO A 187 6.94 5.02 18.50
C PRO A 187 6.64 6.43 19.02
N ASN A 188 6.55 7.37 18.10
CA ASN A 188 6.11 8.73 18.40
C ASN A 188 4.65 8.70 18.89
N ASN A 189 4.40 9.23 20.09
CA ASN A 189 3.05 9.23 20.68
C ASN A 189 2.02 9.98 19.82
N ALA A 190 2.42 11.00 19.07
CA ALA A 190 1.53 11.73 18.18
C ALA A 190 1.07 10.87 17.00
N LEU A 191 1.98 10.09 16.41
CA LEU A 191 1.64 9.14 15.35
C LEU A 191 0.69 8.05 15.87
N VAL A 192 0.97 7.48 17.04
CA VAL A 192 0.08 6.50 17.69
C VAL A 192 -1.31 7.09 17.93
N ALA A 193 -1.39 8.33 18.44
CA ALA A 193 -2.65 9.01 18.70
C ALA A 193 -3.45 9.32 17.43
N GLU A 194 -2.77 9.66 16.32
CA GLU A 194 -3.42 9.88 15.03
C GLU A 194 -4.02 8.60 14.47
N ILE A 195 -3.27 7.49 14.47
CA ILE A 195 -3.76 6.18 14.03
C ILE A 195 -4.91 5.69 14.94
N ASP A 196 -4.78 5.85 16.26
CA ASP A 196 -5.83 5.53 17.23
C ASP A 196 -7.13 6.32 16.95
N ALA A 197 -7.04 7.61 16.60
CA ALA A 197 -8.21 8.41 16.25
C ALA A 197 -8.95 7.86 15.03
N VAL A 198 -8.21 7.39 14.00
CA VAL A 198 -8.79 6.71 12.84
C VAL A 198 -9.51 5.42 13.27
N ILE A 199 -8.82 4.56 14.02
CA ILE A 199 -9.39 3.29 14.52
C ILE A 199 -10.67 3.55 15.31
N LYS A 200 -10.66 4.52 16.24
CA LYS A 200 -11.84 4.90 17.03
C LYS A 200 -12.99 5.37 16.15
N ARG A 201 -12.72 6.18 15.11
CA ARG A 201 -13.75 6.64 14.18
C ARG A 201 -14.37 5.47 13.40
N ILE A 202 -13.56 4.51 12.95
CA ILE A 202 -14.03 3.28 12.28
C ILE A 202 -14.86 2.41 13.22
N VAL A 203 -14.36 2.14 14.43
CA VAL A 203 -15.07 1.34 15.44
C VAL A 203 -16.41 1.97 15.80
N LEU A 204 -16.45 3.30 15.98
CA LEU A 204 -17.69 4.03 16.21
C LEU A 204 -18.68 3.83 15.06
N GLU A 205 -18.21 3.89 13.81
CA GLU A 205 -19.04 3.70 12.63
C GLU A 205 -19.60 2.27 12.52
N GLY A 206 -18.74 1.26 12.64
CA GLY A 206 -19.13 -0.15 12.58
C GLY A 206 -20.06 -0.56 13.74
N SER A 207 -19.85 0.00 14.93
CA SER A 207 -20.67 -0.30 16.12
C SER A 207 -22.10 0.24 16.03
N LYS A 208 -22.42 1.15 15.11
CA LYS A 208 -23.80 1.62 14.89
C LYS A 208 -24.73 0.51 14.40
N ASN A 209 -24.19 -0.48 13.69
CA ASN A 209 -24.96 -1.50 12.98
C ASN A 209 -24.63 -2.93 13.41
N SER A 210 -23.58 -3.13 14.21
CA SER A 210 -23.14 -4.43 14.69
C SER A 210 -22.72 -4.37 16.16
N ASN A 211 -23.23 -5.29 16.97
CA ASN A 211 -22.79 -5.46 18.36
C ASN A 211 -21.46 -6.22 18.47
N ARG A 212 -20.84 -6.60 17.34
CA ARG A 212 -19.54 -7.28 17.27
C ARG A 212 -18.83 -6.94 15.96
N PHE A 213 -18.64 -5.65 15.70
CA PHE A 213 -17.91 -5.17 14.53
C PHE A 213 -16.44 -5.64 14.59
N LYS A 214 -15.87 -6.08 13.47
CA LYS A 214 -14.49 -6.59 13.41
C LYS A 214 -13.63 -5.71 12.50
N LEU A 215 -12.51 -5.21 13.00
CA LEU A 215 -11.57 -4.37 12.26
C LEU A 215 -10.18 -5.02 12.23
N TYR A 216 -9.66 -5.20 11.02
CA TYR A 216 -8.33 -5.74 10.77
C TYR A 216 -7.42 -4.64 10.22
N VAL A 217 -6.49 -4.18 11.05
CA VAL A 217 -5.54 -3.12 10.71
C VAL A 217 -4.25 -3.78 10.25
N THR A 218 -3.94 -3.69 8.96
CA THR A 218 -2.73 -4.30 8.40
C THR A 218 -1.54 -3.36 8.54
N GLY A 219 -0.38 -3.93 8.88
CA GLY A 219 0.88 -3.19 8.86
C GLY A 219 1.46 -3.01 7.45
N TYR A 220 2.72 -2.59 7.40
CA TYR A 220 3.54 -2.49 6.19
C TYR A 220 4.67 -3.51 6.23
N GLY A 221 5.24 -3.81 5.06
CA GLY A 221 6.38 -4.70 4.96
C GLY A 221 7.73 -4.00 5.11
N GLN A 222 8.75 -4.76 5.51
CA GLN A 222 10.14 -4.39 5.27
C GLN A 222 10.45 -4.55 3.78
N PHE A 223 11.09 -3.54 3.19
CA PHE A 223 11.26 -3.48 1.73
C PHE A 223 12.47 -4.22 1.22
N PHE A 224 13.50 -4.36 2.04
CA PHE A 224 14.79 -4.87 1.61
C PHE A 224 15.18 -6.10 2.41
N ASN A 225 15.72 -7.12 1.75
CA ASN A 225 16.63 -8.01 2.45
C ASN A 225 17.86 -7.17 2.81
N ASP A 226 18.28 -7.17 4.07
CA ASP A 226 19.36 -6.32 4.59
C ASP A 226 20.63 -7.11 4.97
N GLN A 227 20.74 -8.34 4.47
CA GLN A 227 21.83 -9.28 4.74
C GLN A 227 22.73 -9.51 3.53
N ASP A 228 22.17 -9.56 2.30
CA ASP A 228 22.97 -9.84 1.10
C ASP A 228 23.92 -8.67 0.77
N PRO A 229 25.26 -8.86 0.77
CA PRO A 229 26.22 -7.82 0.44
C PRO A 229 26.21 -7.41 -1.04
N TYR A 230 25.65 -8.20 -1.95
CA TYR A 230 25.58 -7.83 -3.38
C TYR A 230 24.91 -6.46 -3.58
N CYS A 231 23.83 -6.19 -2.84
CA CYS A 231 23.09 -4.95 -2.97
C CYS A 231 23.84 -3.71 -2.45
N ASP A 232 24.98 -3.87 -1.77
CA ASP A 232 25.75 -2.73 -1.24
C ASP A 232 26.27 -1.81 -2.37
N GLY A 233 26.43 -2.35 -3.58
CA GLY A 233 26.84 -1.59 -4.77
C GLY A 233 25.69 -1.25 -5.72
N VAL A 234 24.43 -1.45 -5.32
CA VAL A 234 23.26 -1.20 -6.18
C VAL A 234 22.63 0.15 -5.82
N THR A 235 22.30 0.95 -6.83
CA THR A 235 21.45 2.13 -6.67
C THR A 235 20.10 1.90 -7.34
N PHE A 236 19.04 2.41 -6.73
CA PHE A 236 17.69 2.41 -7.27
C PHE A 236 17.37 3.75 -7.97
N ALA A 237 18.37 4.65 -8.04
CA ALA A 237 18.23 5.96 -8.64
C ALA A 237 17.69 5.86 -10.06
N ARG A 238 16.69 6.69 -10.35
CA ARG A 238 15.95 6.66 -11.59
C ARG A 238 16.82 6.95 -12.81
N THR A 239 17.71 7.94 -12.69
CA THR A 239 18.56 8.38 -13.80
C THR A 239 19.75 7.45 -14.03
N ALA A 240 20.10 6.61 -13.06
CA ALA A 240 21.21 5.67 -13.14
C ALA A 240 20.84 4.28 -13.68
N ASN A 241 19.56 4.06 -14.01
CA ASN A 241 19.04 2.76 -14.39
C ASN A 241 18.15 2.84 -15.65
N PRO A 242 18.26 1.87 -16.58
CA PRO A 242 19.19 0.72 -16.56
C PRO A 242 20.65 1.09 -16.89
N ASN A 243 20.89 2.32 -17.34
CA ASN A 243 22.22 2.80 -17.72
C ASN A 243 22.69 3.87 -16.75
N PRO A 244 23.96 3.81 -16.27
CA PRO A 244 24.51 4.85 -15.42
C PRO A 244 24.51 6.21 -16.11
N ASP A 245 24.14 7.28 -15.39
CA ASP A 245 24.22 8.66 -15.90
C ASP A 245 25.58 9.33 -15.61
N GLY A 246 26.50 8.61 -14.96
CA GLY A 246 27.84 9.08 -14.61
C GLY A 246 27.92 9.94 -13.34
N LYS A 247 26.85 10.02 -12.55
CA LYS A 247 26.83 10.76 -11.28
C LYS A 247 26.96 9.85 -10.07
N GLU A 248 27.25 10.46 -8.94
CA GLU A 248 27.17 9.80 -7.64
C GLU A 248 25.70 9.68 -7.23
N HIS A 249 25.35 8.52 -6.67
CA HIS A 249 23.99 8.16 -6.28
C HIS A 249 23.99 7.44 -4.94
N VAL A 250 22.89 7.55 -4.20
CA VAL A 250 22.70 6.76 -2.97
C VAL A 250 22.70 5.27 -3.32
N MET A 251 23.59 4.53 -2.64
CA MET A 251 23.70 3.08 -2.74
C MET A 251 22.86 2.40 -1.65
N MET A 252 22.23 1.28 -1.99
CA MET A 252 21.44 0.46 -1.07
C MET A 252 22.33 -0.40 -0.16
N THR A 253 23.23 0.26 0.57
CA THR A 253 24.12 -0.39 1.55
C THR A 253 23.31 -1.16 2.59
N ARG A 254 23.88 -2.22 3.15
CA ARG A 254 23.27 -2.98 4.26
C ARG A 254 22.88 -2.07 5.43
N GLU A 255 23.67 -1.06 5.74
CA GLU A 255 23.34 -0.09 6.79
C GLU A 255 22.08 0.70 6.46
N LEU A 256 21.98 1.22 5.23
CA LEU A 256 20.82 1.98 4.81
C LEU A 256 19.56 1.11 4.73
N ARG A 257 19.69 -0.13 4.22
CA ARG A 257 18.59 -1.11 4.19
C ARG A 257 18.11 -1.47 5.59
N LYS A 258 19.03 -1.68 6.55
CA LYS A 258 18.69 -1.92 7.96
C LYS A 258 17.91 -0.76 8.57
N ASP A 259 18.30 0.47 8.24
CA ASP A 259 17.63 1.68 8.71
C ASP A 259 16.20 1.79 8.15
N PHE A 260 16.02 1.65 6.84
CA PHE A 260 14.68 1.66 6.23
C PHE A 260 13.79 0.53 6.76
N ASN A 261 14.35 -0.66 6.94
CA ASN A 261 13.64 -1.77 7.57
C ASN A 261 13.28 -1.47 9.03
N ALA A 262 14.15 -0.77 9.77
CA ALA A 262 13.84 -0.32 11.13
C ALA A 262 12.69 0.69 11.15
N MET A 263 12.61 1.59 10.17
CA MET A 263 11.48 2.51 10.01
C MET A 263 10.16 1.74 9.78
N SER A 264 10.12 0.74 8.90
CA SER A 264 8.93 -0.12 8.70
C SER A 264 8.51 -0.81 10.00
N ARG A 265 9.46 -1.35 10.76
CA ARG A 265 9.18 -1.99 12.06
C ARG A 265 8.67 -0.99 13.10
N MET A 266 9.20 0.22 13.12
CA MET A 266 8.73 1.28 14.03
C MET A 266 7.30 1.72 13.69
N LEU A 267 6.98 1.88 12.41
CA LEU A 267 5.61 2.17 11.96
C LEU A 267 4.64 1.06 12.38
N ASN A 268 5.00 -0.21 12.14
CA ASN A 268 4.18 -1.35 12.56
C ASN A 268 3.99 -1.41 14.08
N LYS A 269 5.02 -1.04 14.86
CA LYS A 269 4.91 -0.92 16.31
C LYS A 269 3.91 0.18 16.71
N ALA A 270 3.94 1.34 16.03
CA ALA A 270 2.97 2.42 16.26
C ALA A 270 1.53 1.97 15.98
N ILE A 271 1.32 1.26 14.87
CA ILE A 271 0.03 0.71 14.47
C ILE A 271 -0.46 -0.32 15.50
N ASP A 272 0.39 -1.26 15.91
CA ASP A 272 0.06 -2.28 16.90
C ASP A 272 -0.25 -1.66 18.28
N GLU A 273 0.49 -0.63 18.69
CA GLU A 273 0.16 0.14 19.90
C GLU A 273 -1.22 0.81 19.80
N ALA A 274 -1.55 1.47 18.68
CA ALA A 274 -2.87 2.06 18.44
C ALA A 274 -4.00 1.01 18.44
N VAL A 275 -3.77 -0.17 17.87
CA VAL A 275 -4.70 -1.30 17.93
C VAL A 275 -4.93 -1.77 19.37
N LYS A 276 -3.87 -1.87 20.17
CA LYS A 276 -3.96 -2.28 21.59
C LYS A 276 -4.78 -1.30 22.43
N LEU A 277 -4.73 0.00 22.14
CA LEU A 277 -5.59 1.00 22.78
C LEU A 277 -7.08 0.77 22.54
N ASN A 278 -7.43 0.03 21.49
CA ASN A 278 -8.80 -0.33 21.12
C ASN A 278 -9.14 -1.81 21.41
N SER A 279 -8.21 -2.54 22.02
CA SER A 279 -8.42 -3.92 22.44
C SER A 279 -9.26 -3.96 23.72
N GLY A 280 -10.24 -4.86 23.80
CA GLY A 280 -11.10 -5.05 24.99
C GLY A 280 -12.47 -4.35 24.93
N SER A 281 -12.83 -3.75 23.81
CA SER A 281 -14.22 -3.34 23.56
C SER A 281 -15.16 -4.54 23.59
N LYS A 282 -16.33 -4.36 24.23
CA LYS A 282 -17.40 -5.39 24.21
C LYS A 282 -18.17 -5.41 22.89
N THR A 283 -18.08 -4.33 22.10
CA THR A 283 -18.87 -4.15 20.88
C THR A 283 -18.04 -4.34 19.61
N SER A 284 -16.71 -4.49 19.73
CA SER A 284 -15.82 -4.61 18.59
C SER A 284 -14.58 -5.47 18.87
N ILE A 285 -14.08 -6.11 17.82
CA ILE A 285 -12.77 -6.78 17.78
C ILE A 285 -11.87 -5.94 16.87
N VAL A 286 -10.72 -5.49 17.38
CA VAL A 286 -9.70 -4.76 16.60
C VAL A 286 -8.41 -5.54 16.69
N LYS A 287 -7.82 -5.89 15.54
CA LYS A 287 -6.60 -6.70 15.47
C LYS A 287 -5.59 -6.11 14.49
N PHE A 288 -4.33 -6.24 14.88
CA PHE A 288 -3.19 -5.93 14.01
C PHE A 288 -2.88 -7.16 13.17
N ILE A 289 -2.73 -6.95 11.86
CA ILE A 289 -2.34 -7.97 10.90
C ILE A 289 -0.93 -7.66 10.42
N ASP A 290 0.03 -8.39 10.97
CA ASP A 290 1.43 -8.29 10.57
C ASP A 290 1.63 -8.93 9.19
N ILE A 291 1.86 -8.12 8.16
CA ILE A 291 2.07 -8.59 6.79
C ILE A 291 3.56 -8.79 6.46
N ASP A 292 4.48 -8.33 7.31
CA ASP A 292 5.91 -8.38 7.00
C ASP A 292 6.47 -9.79 6.78
N PRO A 293 6.07 -10.82 7.56
CA PRO A 293 6.48 -12.20 7.29
C PRO A 293 6.04 -12.74 5.92
N LEU A 294 5.03 -12.14 5.27
CA LEU A 294 4.60 -12.54 3.93
C LEU A 294 5.64 -12.20 2.85
N LEU A 295 6.64 -11.38 3.19
CA LEU A 295 7.68 -10.89 2.29
C LEU A 295 8.99 -11.68 2.36
N ASP A 296 9.08 -12.72 3.17
CA ASP A 296 10.29 -13.54 3.23
C ASP A 296 10.58 -14.16 1.85
N GLY A 297 11.76 -13.85 1.29
CA GLY A 297 12.15 -14.24 -0.06
C GLY A 297 11.50 -13.41 -1.18
N ARG A 298 10.87 -12.27 -0.83
CA ARG A 298 10.14 -11.39 -1.76
C ARG A 298 10.50 -9.91 -1.59
N ARG A 299 11.45 -9.57 -0.72
CA ARG A 299 11.93 -8.20 -0.57
C ARG A 299 12.77 -7.80 -1.80
N PHE A 300 13.10 -6.53 -1.94
CA PHE A 300 14.20 -6.14 -2.82
C PHE A 300 15.52 -6.64 -2.23
N CYS A 301 16.54 -6.81 -3.07
CA CYS A 301 17.88 -7.26 -2.67
C CYS A 301 17.93 -8.69 -2.10
N GLU A 302 16.97 -9.56 -2.44
CA GLU A 302 17.00 -10.96 -2.00
C GLU A 302 18.18 -11.73 -2.63
N PRO A 303 18.74 -12.73 -1.93
CA PRO A 303 19.87 -13.51 -2.41
C PRO A 303 19.68 -14.07 -3.82
N GLY A 304 20.62 -13.74 -4.71
CA GLY A 304 20.62 -14.20 -6.09
C GLY A 304 19.80 -13.34 -7.07
N ILE A 305 19.14 -12.28 -6.60
CA ILE A 305 18.47 -11.29 -7.46
C ILE A 305 19.45 -10.19 -7.85
N LYS A 306 19.53 -9.90 -9.15
CA LYS A 306 20.38 -8.82 -9.68
C LYS A 306 19.58 -7.52 -9.76
N GLU A 307 19.55 -6.80 -8.65
CA GLU A 307 18.83 -5.54 -8.58
C GLU A 307 19.49 -4.40 -9.39
N PRO A 308 18.69 -3.43 -9.89
CA PRO A 308 17.22 -3.42 -9.87
C PRO A 308 16.61 -4.38 -10.90
N ASP A 309 15.77 -5.32 -10.46
CA ASP A 309 15.12 -6.31 -11.33
C ASP A 309 13.61 -6.08 -11.45
N GLN A 310 13.21 -5.40 -12.53
CA GLN A 310 11.79 -5.14 -12.83
C GLN A 310 11.01 -6.40 -13.23
N ASN A 311 11.70 -7.48 -13.57
CA ASN A 311 11.11 -8.73 -14.04
C ASN A 311 11.10 -9.81 -12.95
N ASN A 312 11.52 -9.48 -11.72
CA ASN A 312 11.46 -10.38 -10.59
C ASN A 312 9.99 -10.69 -10.22
N GLY A 313 9.46 -11.79 -10.78
CA GLY A 313 8.10 -12.24 -10.53
C GLY A 313 7.86 -12.78 -9.11
N LEU A 314 8.88 -12.84 -8.25
CA LEU A 314 8.75 -13.19 -6.83
C LEU A 314 8.66 -11.95 -5.92
N ALA A 315 9.09 -10.78 -6.40
CA ALA A 315 9.08 -9.54 -5.64
C ALA A 315 7.67 -9.23 -5.11
N GLY A 316 7.59 -8.90 -3.83
CA GLY A 316 6.34 -8.52 -3.17
C GLY A 316 5.88 -7.13 -3.56
N PHE A 317 6.80 -6.28 -4.02
CA PHE A 317 6.54 -4.87 -4.32
C PHE A 317 6.83 -4.54 -5.79
N PHE A 318 6.12 -3.56 -6.34
CA PHE A 318 6.46 -3.06 -7.67
C PHE A 318 7.76 -2.26 -7.67
N HIS A 319 8.58 -2.50 -8.68
CA HIS A 319 9.77 -1.71 -8.96
C HIS A 319 9.43 -0.42 -9.71
N TYR A 320 10.33 0.57 -9.65
CA TYR A 320 10.24 1.77 -10.49
C TYR A 320 10.33 1.36 -11.96
N PRO A 321 9.48 1.89 -12.86
CA PRO A 321 9.53 1.56 -14.27
C PRO A 321 10.60 2.32 -15.08
N TYR A 322 11.89 2.00 -14.91
CA TYR A 322 13.04 2.65 -15.57
C TYR A 322 12.96 2.72 -17.11
N ASN A 323 12.35 1.74 -17.75
CA ASN A 323 12.27 1.67 -19.23
C ASN A 323 11.07 2.40 -19.83
N VAL A 324 10.40 3.26 -19.08
CA VAL A 324 9.23 4.01 -19.56
C VAL A 324 9.57 5.47 -19.72
N LYS A 325 9.24 6.01 -20.89
CA LYS A 325 9.50 7.41 -21.22
C LYS A 325 8.70 8.35 -20.32
N GLU A 326 9.32 9.45 -19.94
CA GLU A 326 8.73 10.53 -19.12
C GLU A 326 8.24 11.68 -20.00
N GLU A 327 7.59 11.35 -21.11
CA GLU A 327 7.11 12.31 -22.10
C GLU A 327 5.67 11.95 -22.52
N GLY A 328 4.95 12.95 -23.03
CA GLY A 328 3.58 12.80 -23.55
C GLY A 328 2.62 13.83 -22.97
N LEU A 329 1.48 14.02 -23.65
CA LEU A 329 0.54 15.12 -23.36
C LEU A 329 0.08 15.17 -21.89
N GLY A 330 -0.15 14.01 -21.26
CA GLY A 330 -0.52 13.94 -19.84
C GLY A 330 0.61 14.38 -18.91
N VAL A 331 1.85 14.00 -19.24
CA VAL A 331 3.05 14.43 -18.49
C VAL A 331 3.28 15.93 -18.69
N ASP A 332 3.12 16.44 -19.91
CA ASP A 332 3.28 17.87 -20.24
C ASP A 332 2.27 18.74 -19.50
N TYR A 333 1.01 18.32 -19.42
CA TYR A 333 -0.01 19.01 -18.65
C TYR A 333 0.36 19.06 -17.15
N LEU A 334 0.70 17.91 -16.57
CA LEU A 334 1.05 17.83 -15.16
C LEU A 334 2.33 18.61 -14.84
N ASN A 335 3.29 18.71 -15.77
CA ASN A 335 4.47 19.57 -15.62
C ASN A 335 4.07 21.04 -15.47
N GLN A 336 3.07 21.49 -16.23
CA GLN A 336 2.53 22.85 -16.09
C GLN A 336 1.85 23.04 -14.73
N VAL A 337 1.12 22.03 -14.25
CA VAL A 337 0.52 22.05 -12.89
C VAL A 337 1.62 22.15 -11.84
N ALA A 338 2.68 21.35 -11.96
CA ALA A 338 3.81 21.34 -11.02
C ALA A 338 4.48 22.70 -10.90
N ALA A 339 4.72 23.36 -12.05
CA ALA A 339 5.30 24.70 -12.10
C ALA A 339 4.40 25.74 -11.41
N ARG A 340 3.07 25.63 -11.54
CA ARG A 340 2.12 26.51 -10.83
C ARG A 340 2.16 26.26 -9.32
N SER A 341 2.10 25.00 -8.88
CA SER A 341 2.11 24.63 -7.46
C SER A 341 3.43 24.97 -6.76
N ALA A 342 4.56 24.89 -7.46
CA ALA A 342 5.86 25.30 -6.96
C ALA A 342 5.91 26.77 -6.51
N SER A 343 5.10 27.63 -7.15
CA SER A 343 5.07 29.07 -6.87
C SER A 343 4.13 29.46 -5.73
N SER A 344 3.19 28.59 -5.33
CA SER A 344 2.14 28.90 -4.34
C SER A 344 2.39 28.31 -2.95
N LEU A 345 3.18 27.24 -2.84
CA LEU A 345 3.45 26.58 -1.56
C LEU A 345 4.56 27.28 -0.76
N SER A 346 4.27 27.73 0.46
CA SER A 346 5.30 28.17 1.40
C SER A 346 6.09 26.97 1.93
N TRP A 347 7.25 26.72 1.35
CA TRP A 347 8.09 25.57 1.67
C TRP A 347 8.95 25.77 2.92
N ASP A 348 8.84 24.86 3.90
CA ASP A 348 9.73 24.70 5.04
C ASP A 348 10.46 23.34 4.93
N PRO A 349 11.79 23.31 4.75
CA PRO A 349 12.54 22.06 4.58
C PRO A 349 12.46 21.13 5.79
N LYS A 350 12.08 21.60 6.98
CA LYS A 350 11.95 20.76 8.18
C LYS A 350 10.54 20.28 8.45
N ARG A 351 9.52 20.83 7.79
CA ARG A 351 8.11 20.60 8.13
C ARG A 351 7.23 20.22 6.96
N THR A 352 7.51 20.75 5.77
CA THR A 352 6.68 20.46 4.60
C THR A 352 7.00 19.05 4.10
N LEU A 353 6.00 18.18 4.13
CA LEU A 353 6.13 16.79 3.69
C LEU A 353 5.81 16.67 2.20
N TRP A 354 6.21 15.55 1.57
CA TRP A 354 5.85 15.26 0.17
C TRP A 354 4.36 15.34 -0.05
N ARG A 355 3.59 14.84 0.93
CA ARG A 355 2.14 14.85 0.83
C ARG A 355 1.54 16.26 0.84
N ASP A 356 2.16 17.21 1.52
CA ASP A 356 1.66 18.60 1.54
C ASP A 356 1.84 19.25 0.17
N TYR A 357 2.97 18.97 -0.50
CA TYR A 357 3.17 19.34 -1.89
C TYR A 357 2.17 18.65 -2.82
N MET A 358 1.92 17.35 -2.65
CA MET A 358 0.97 16.63 -3.49
C MET A 358 -0.46 17.14 -3.33
N ASN A 359 -0.88 17.51 -2.12
CA ASN A 359 -2.19 18.15 -1.91
C ASN A 359 -2.27 19.47 -2.69
N GLU A 360 -1.25 20.32 -2.62
CA GLU A 360 -1.22 21.56 -3.40
C GLU A 360 -1.06 21.33 -4.90
N PHE A 361 -0.40 20.25 -5.32
CA PHE A 361 -0.33 19.83 -6.72
C PHE A 361 -1.72 19.45 -7.25
N TRP A 362 -2.41 18.56 -6.55
CA TRP A 362 -3.72 18.06 -6.95
C TRP A 362 -4.81 19.14 -6.85
N SER A 363 -4.69 20.10 -5.93
CA SER A 363 -5.61 21.24 -5.84
C SER A 363 -5.60 22.14 -7.10
N LYS A 364 -4.55 22.05 -7.91
CA LYS A 364 -4.36 22.82 -9.15
C LYS A 364 -4.62 22.01 -10.43
N VAL A 365 -4.97 20.73 -10.29
CA VAL A 365 -5.40 19.90 -11.43
C VAL A 365 -6.84 20.26 -11.77
N ASP A 366 -7.01 20.91 -12.91
CA ASP A 366 -8.29 21.25 -13.51
C ASP A 366 -8.69 20.22 -14.58
N GLU A 367 -9.85 19.60 -14.42
CA GLU A 367 -10.33 18.54 -15.30
C GLU A 367 -10.68 19.05 -16.72
N GLN A 368 -11.11 20.31 -16.85
CA GLN A 368 -11.40 20.89 -18.16
C GLN A 368 -10.09 21.18 -18.91
N GLU A 369 -9.08 21.70 -18.23
CA GLU A 369 -7.74 21.88 -18.80
C GLU A 369 -7.11 20.54 -19.18
N LEU A 370 -7.22 19.52 -18.31
CA LEU A 370 -6.73 18.17 -18.57
C LEU A 370 -7.39 17.56 -19.83
N ASN A 371 -8.72 17.60 -19.92
CA ASN A 371 -9.46 17.10 -21.08
C ASN A 371 -9.07 17.86 -22.36
N LYS A 372 -8.93 19.18 -22.27
CA LYS A 372 -8.48 20.01 -23.42
C LYS A 372 -7.06 19.63 -23.85
N ALA A 373 -6.15 19.43 -22.91
CA ALA A 373 -4.76 19.05 -23.19
C ALA A 373 -4.66 17.66 -23.84
N LEU A 374 -5.57 16.75 -23.51
CA LEU A 374 -5.59 15.38 -24.01
C LEU A 374 -6.45 15.18 -25.28
N GLY A 375 -7.05 16.24 -25.84
CA GLY A 375 -7.79 16.16 -27.09
C GLY A 375 -9.17 15.49 -26.99
N GLY A 376 -9.74 15.38 -25.79
CA GLY A 376 -11.02 14.71 -25.54
C GLY A 376 -11.24 14.40 -24.06
N ASP A 377 -12.20 13.53 -23.76
CA ASP A 377 -12.34 12.99 -22.39
C ASP A 377 -11.08 12.17 -22.06
N ALA A 378 -10.31 12.68 -21.10
CA ALA A 378 -9.06 12.11 -20.61
C ALA A 378 -9.19 10.68 -20.11
N ASN A 379 -10.41 10.20 -19.84
CA ASN A 379 -10.70 8.83 -19.42
C ASN A 379 -11.28 7.95 -20.54
N ALA A 380 -11.67 8.53 -21.68
CA ALA A 380 -12.28 7.81 -22.80
C ALA A 380 -11.29 7.45 -23.92
N GLN A 381 -10.17 8.17 -24.04
CA GLN A 381 -9.18 7.97 -25.12
C GLN A 381 -7.83 7.41 -24.62
N TYR A 382 -7.55 7.56 -23.34
CA TYR A 382 -6.29 7.25 -22.66
C TYR A 382 -6.67 6.95 -21.20
N ASN A 383 -6.04 6.01 -20.48
CA ASN A 383 -6.34 5.86 -19.06
C ASN A 383 -5.33 6.68 -18.27
N PHE A 384 -5.47 8.01 -18.30
CA PHE A 384 -4.53 8.94 -17.66
C PHE A 384 -4.12 8.54 -16.24
N TRP A 385 -5.10 8.11 -15.44
CA TRP A 385 -4.86 7.68 -14.06
C TRP A 385 -4.06 6.39 -13.96
N SER A 386 -4.25 5.44 -14.87
CA SER A 386 -3.45 4.22 -14.92
C SER A 386 -2.08 4.47 -15.57
N ASP A 387 -2.09 5.01 -16.78
CA ASP A 387 -0.98 5.01 -17.74
C ASP A 387 0.02 6.15 -17.46
N THR A 388 -0.44 7.27 -16.91
CA THR A 388 0.45 8.36 -16.47
C THR A 388 0.79 8.23 -14.98
N ILE A 389 -0.23 8.15 -14.13
CA ILE A 389 -0.05 8.28 -12.68
C ILE A 389 0.26 6.93 -12.02
N GLY A 390 -0.68 5.99 -12.08
CA GLY A 390 -0.65 4.77 -11.28
C GLY A 390 0.55 3.88 -11.58
N TYR A 391 0.94 3.79 -12.84
CA TYR A 391 2.13 3.05 -13.26
C TYR A 391 3.44 3.57 -12.64
N ARG A 392 3.51 4.88 -12.32
CA ARG A 392 4.65 5.51 -11.63
C ARG A 392 4.47 5.51 -10.11
N ALA A 393 3.23 5.68 -9.64
CA ALA A 393 2.90 5.73 -8.23
C ALA A 393 2.97 4.37 -7.54
N ARG A 394 2.84 3.25 -8.28
CA ARG A 394 2.83 1.88 -7.73
C ARG A 394 4.11 1.44 -7.06
N ILE A 395 5.22 2.16 -7.22
CA ILE A 395 6.50 1.75 -6.66
C ILE A 395 6.41 1.50 -5.14
N PHE A 396 7.03 0.42 -4.64
CA PHE A 396 6.95 0.00 -3.24
C PHE A 396 5.54 -0.41 -2.76
N HIS A 397 4.53 -0.45 -3.64
CA HIS A 397 3.20 -0.97 -3.31
C HIS A 397 3.13 -2.47 -3.54
N PRO A 398 2.24 -3.19 -2.84
CA PRO A 398 2.04 -4.62 -3.02
C PRO A 398 1.71 -5.00 -4.48
N GLN A 399 2.47 -5.94 -5.02
CA GLN A 399 2.09 -6.63 -6.26
C GLN A 399 0.86 -7.52 -6.02
N PRO A 400 0.12 -7.93 -7.08
CA PRO A 400 -1.06 -8.78 -6.96
C PRO A 400 -0.84 -10.03 -6.11
N LYS A 401 0.33 -10.67 -6.21
CA LYS A 401 0.69 -11.84 -5.40
C LYS A 401 0.75 -11.52 -3.90
N LEU A 402 1.38 -10.41 -3.52
CA LEU A 402 1.42 -9.99 -2.12
C LEU A 402 0.04 -9.54 -1.64
N ALA A 403 -0.71 -8.80 -2.46
CA ALA A 403 -2.08 -8.40 -2.16
C ALA A 403 -2.99 -9.60 -1.91
N HIS A 404 -2.83 -10.68 -2.69
CA HIS A 404 -3.51 -11.96 -2.48
C HIS A 404 -3.12 -12.56 -1.12
N LEU A 405 -1.83 -12.65 -0.78
CA LEU A 405 -1.39 -13.17 0.52
C LEU A 405 -1.93 -12.34 1.71
N ILE A 406 -2.01 -11.01 1.57
CA ILE A 406 -2.62 -10.13 2.58
C ILE A 406 -4.10 -10.46 2.74
N TYR A 407 -4.83 -10.66 1.63
CA TYR A 407 -6.22 -11.12 1.66
C TYR A 407 -6.37 -12.41 2.46
N GLN A 408 -5.57 -13.45 2.17
CA GLN A 408 -5.65 -14.73 2.86
C GLN A 408 -5.45 -14.53 4.37
N LYS A 409 -4.41 -13.77 4.74
CA LYS A 409 -4.09 -13.52 6.15
C LYS A 409 -5.21 -12.79 6.90
N VAL A 410 -5.81 -11.77 6.28
CA VAL A 410 -6.92 -11.01 6.89
C VAL A 410 -8.15 -11.92 7.05
N VAL A 411 -8.49 -12.69 6.03
CA VAL A 411 -9.68 -13.56 6.06
C VAL A 411 -9.51 -14.73 7.01
N GLU A 412 -8.33 -15.34 7.07
CA GLU A 412 -8.02 -16.38 8.05
C GLU A 412 -8.19 -15.87 9.49
N GLU A 413 -7.76 -14.65 9.77
CA GLU A 413 -7.95 -14.06 11.09
C GLU A 413 -9.43 -13.76 11.37
N TYR A 414 -10.16 -13.27 10.37
CA TYR A 414 -11.61 -13.09 10.46
C TYR A 414 -12.35 -14.38 10.79
N LEU A 415 -12.02 -15.48 10.11
CA LEU A 415 -12.63 -16.78 10.35
C LEU A 415 -12.33 -17.34 11.75
N LYS A 416 -11.19 -16.98 12.36
CA LYS A 416 -10.91 -17.33 13.77
C LYS A 416 -11.81 -16.56 14.73
N ASP A 417 -12.18 -15.33 14.40
CA ASP A 417 -13.01 -14.45 15.25
C ASP A 417 -14.51 -14.69 15.13
N GLU A 418 -14.94 -15.42 14.11
CA GLU A 418 -16.32 -15.92 13.95
C GLU A 418 -16.58 -17.23 14.75
N LYS A 419 -15.53 -17.91 15.20
CA LYS A 419 -15.63 -19.04 16.14
C LYS A 419 -15.76 -18.53 17.58
#